data_AF-A0A7C3BVC5-F1
#
_entry.id   AF-A0A7C3BVC5-F1
#
_cell.length_a   1.000
_cell.length_b   1.000
_cell.length_c   1.000
_cell.angle_alpha   90.00
_cell.angle_beta   90.00
_cell.angle_gamma   90.00
#
_symmetry.space_group_name_H-M   'P 1'
#
loop_
_entity.id
_entity.type
_entity.pdbx_description
1 polymer ?
#
loop_
_entity_poly.entity_id
_entity_poly.type
_entity_poly.pdbx_seq_one_letter_code
_entity_poly.pdbx_strand_id
1 'polypeptide(L)'
;MIVCKDSEREIINRVCQQLGQRIQGLIVQSQLVEWYNRALRGDFSKQLATDLLRSLRQEYRNEFPFRETLRDFYKERGYQRIYQPSSPFWLED
;
A
#
# COMPACT_ATOMS: atom_id res chain seq x y z
N MET A 1 -11.46 -6.80 -5.17
CA MET A 1 -10.49 -7.32 -4.17
C MET A 1 -10.70 -6.54 -2.89
N ILE A 2 -10.77 -7.23 -1.75
CA ILE A 2 -10.96 -6.59 -0.44
C ILE A 2 -9.71 -6.81 0.40
N VAL A 3 -9.25 -5.74 1.05
CA VAL A 3 -8.22 -5.79 2.10
C VAL A 3 -8.88 -5.51 3.43
N CYS A 4 -8.63 -6.34 4.44
CA CYS A 4 -9.26 -6.22 5.76
C CYS A 4 -8.29 -6.59 6.89
N LYS A 5 -8.70 -6.33 8.14
CA LYS A 5 -7.96 -6.87 9.29
C LYS A 5 -8.17 -8.37 9.39
N ASP A 6 -7.20 -9.06 9.95
CA ASP A 6 -7.25 -10.50 10.20
C ASP A 6 -8.54 -10.92 10.94
N SER A 7 -8.95 -10.15 11.95
CA SER A 7 -10.17 -10.39 12.73
C SER A 7 -11.47 -10.23 11.95
N GLU A 8 -11.46 -9.49 10.83
CA GLU A 8 -12.64 -9.16 10.04
C GLU A 8 -12.89 -10.18 8.91
N ARG A 9 -11.86 -10.97 8.57
CA ARG A 9 -11.87 -11.90 7.43
C ARG A 9 -13.11 -12.80 7.41
N GLU A 10 -13.40 -13.45 8.53
CA GLU A 10 -14.50 -14.41 8.63
C GLU A 10 -15.88 -13.75 8.52
N ILE A 11 -16.03 -12.55 9.09
CA ILE A 11 -17.29 -11.79 9.00
C ILE A 11 -17.53 -11.39 7.54
N ILE A 12 -16.53 -10.83 6.88
CA ILE A 12 -16.63 -10.40 5.48
C ILE A 12 -16.94 -11.61 4.59
N ASN A 13 -16.24 -12.73 4.77
CA ASN A 13 -16.47 -13.94 4.00
C ASN A 13 -17.92 -14.44 4.12
N ARG A 14 -18.48 -14.46 5.33
CA ARG A 14 -19.87 -14.87 5.58
C ARG A 14 -20.87 -13.96 4.88
N VAL A 15 -20.69 -12.64 4.98
CA VAL A 15 -21.56 -11.66 4.31
C VAL A 15 -21.55 -11.86 2.80
N CYS A 16 -20.36 -12.06 2.20
CA CYS A 16 -20.24 -12.26 0.77
C CYS A 16 -20.92 -13.55 0.30
N GLN A 17 -20.79 -14.63 1.06
CA GLN A 17 -21.49 -15.89 0.79
C GLN A 17 -23.02 -15.72 0.85
N GLN A 18 -23.53 -15.01 1.86
CA GLN A 18 -24.97 -14.73 1.99
C GLN A 18 -25.52 -13.89 0.84
N LEU A 19 -24.72 -12.94 0.33
CA LEU A 19 -25.09 -12.10 -0.81
C LEU A 19 -24.91 -12.80 -2.18
N GLY A 20 -24.49 -14.07 -2.19
CA GLY A 20 -24.16 -14.79 -3.43
C GLY A 20 -22.97 -14.19 -4.19
N GLN A 21 -22.19 -13.31 -3.56
CA GLN A 21 -21.04 -12.66 -4.17
C GLN A 21 -19.79 -13.49 -3.97
N ARG A 22 -19.20 -13.93 -5.08
CA ARG A 22 -17.91 -14.63 -5.07
C ARG A 22 -16.78 -13.62 -5.13
N ILE A 23 -16.17 -13.32 -3.99
CA ILE A 23 -14.97 -12.48 -3.95
C ILE A 23 -13.76 -13.33 -4.36
N GLN A 24 -13.06 -12.89 -5.41
CA GLN A 24 -11.86 -13.59 -5.91
C GLN A 24 -10.57 -13.27 -5.14
N GLY A 25 -10.58 -12.24 -4.30
CA GLY A 25 -9.41 -11.85 -3.52
C GLY A 25 -9.80 -11.16 -2.22
N LEU A 26 -9.70 -11.89 -1.12
CA LEU A 26 -9.79 -11.38 0.26
C LEU A 26 -8.40 -11.49 0.89
N ILE A 27 -7.75 -10.34 1.05
CA ILE A 27 -6.41 -10.22 1.60
C ILE A 27 -6.53 -9.68 3.01
N VAL A 28 -5.82 -10.29 3.96
CA VAL A 28 -5.73 -9.78 5.33
C VAL A 28 -4.44 -8.97 5.52
N GLN A 29 -4.46 -8.07 6.48
CA GLN A 29 -3.34 -7.20 6.79
C GLN A 29 -2.04 -7.97 7.06
N SER A 30 -2.09 -9.10 7.79
CA SER A 30 -0.90 -9.93 8.04
C SER A 30 -0.23 -10.42 6.75
N GLN A 31 -1.00 -10.75 5.71
CA GLN A 31 -0.47 -11.15 4.41
C GLN A 31 0.27 -10.00 3.72
N LEU A 32 -0.28 -8.77 3.81
CA LEU A 32 0.40 -7.58 3.29
C LEU A 32 1.72 -7.33 4.01
N VAL A 33 1.76 -7.50 5.34
CA VAL A 33 2.99 -7.38 6.12
C VAL A 33 4.01 -8.44 5.72
N GLU A 34 3.57 -9.69 5.52
CA GLU A 34 4.43 -10.77 5.03
C GLU A 34 5.04 -10.44 3.67
N TRP A 35 4.22 -10.00 2.70
CA TRP A 35 4.69 -9.67 1.36
C TRP A 35 5.62 -8.47 1.37
N TYR A 36 5.31 -7.44 2.14
CA TYR A 36 6.19 -6.30 2.35
C TYR A 36 7.56 -6.76 2.88
N ASN A 37 7.57 -7.61 3.91
CA ASN A 37 8.81 -8.12 4.46
C ASN A 37 9.58 -8.93 3.41
N ARG A 38 8.94 -9.86 2.69
CA ARG A 38 9.62 -10.70 1.69
C ARG A 38 10.17 -9.90 0.51
N ALA A 39 9.40 -8.96 -0.02
CA ALA A 39 9.75 -8.25 -1.24
C ALA A 39 10.64 -7.02 -1.00
N LEU A 40 10.53 -6.36 0.16
CA LEU A 40 11.21 -5.09 0.42
C LEU A 40 12.32 -5.17 1.48
N ARG A 41 12.26 -6.13 2.42
CA ARG A 41 13.25 -6.24 3.51
C ARG A 41 14.00 -7.57 3.56
N GLY A 42 13.41 -8.62 3.00
CA GLY A 42 13.88 -9.99 3.10
C GLY A 42 14.70 -10.40 1.90
N ASP A 43 14.73 -11.70 1.66
CA ASP A 43 15.65 -12.36 0.72
C ASP A 43 15.51 -11.86 -0.72
N PHE A 44 14.32 -11.41 -1.11
CA PHE A 44 14.04 -10.93 -2.46
C PHE A 44 14.19 -9.41 -2.61
N SER A 45 14.57 -8.68 -1.56
CA SER A 45 14.68 -7.22 -1.59
C SER A 45 15.60 -6.71 -2.70
N LYS A 46 16.75 -7.37 -2.90
CA LYS A 46 17.71 -7.00 -3.94
C LYS A 46 17.18 -7.20 -5.36
N GLN A 47 16.19 -8.06 -5.55
CA GLN A 47 15.63 -8.41 -6.86
C GLN A 47 14.32 -7.68 -7.14
N LEU A 48 13.48 -7.49 -6.13
CA LEU A 48 12.12 -6.99 -6.31
C LEU A 48 11.93 -5.56 -5.83
N ALA A 49 12.68 -5.08 -4.84
CA ALA A 49 12.31 -3.86 -4.13
C ALA A 49 12.31 -2.62 -5.03
N THR A 50 13.36 -2.43 -5.83
CA THR A 50 13.49 -1.26 -6.70
C THR A 50 12.38 -1.20 -7.75
N ASP A 51 12.13 -2.32 -8.44
CA ASP A 51 11.13 -2.35 -9.51
C ASP A 51 9.71 -2.28 -8.95
N LEU A 52 9.43 -2.97 -7.84
CA LEU A 52 8.13 -2.91 -7.16
C LEU A 52 7.80 -1.49 -6.71
N LEU A 53 8.74 -0.81 -6.04
CA LEU A 53 8.53 0.56 -5.59
C LEU A 53 8.39 1.53 -6.77
N ARG A 54 9.16 1.34 -7.85
CA ARG A 54 9.04 2.17 -9.06
C ARG A 54 7.66 2.01 -9.70
N SER A 55 7.17 0.78 -9.84
CA SER A 55 5.84 0.50 -10.37
C SER A 55 4.75 1.09 -9.48
N LEU A 56 4.83 0.90 -8.16
CA LEU A 56 3.87 1.51 -7.21
C LEU A 56 3.84 3.04 -7.34
N ARG A 57 5.00 3.69 -7.45
CA ARG A 57 5.10 5.13 -7.66
C ARG A 57 4.45 5.56 -8.97
N GLN A 58 4.67 4.82 -10.05
CA GLN A 58 4.06 5.14 -11.35
C GLN A 58 2.55 4.98 -11.33
N GLU A 59 2.04 3.87 -10.79
CA GLU A 59 0.59 3.64 -10.67
C GLU A 59 -0.08 4.67 -9.78
N TYR A 60 0.55 5.04 -8.66
CA TYR A 60 0.07 6.13 -7.80
C TYR A 60 -0.03 7.46 -8.56
N ARG A 61 0.98 7.81 -9.36
CA ARG A 61 0.96 9.04 -10.18
C ARG A 61 -0.15 9.00 -11.25
N ASN A 62 -0.42 7.82 -11.82
CA ASN A 62 -1.47 7.62 -12.82
C ASN A 62 -2.88 7.73 -12.18
N GLU A 63 -3.08 7.11 -11.02
CA GLU A 63 -4.36 7.10 -10.31
C GLU A 63 -4.69 8.47 -9.69
N PHE A 64 -3.67 9.20 -9.23
CA PHE A 64 -3.82 10.49 -8.55
C PHE A 64 -3.12 11.63 -9.32
N PRO A 65 -3.68 12.07 -10.47
CA PRO A 65 -3.08 13.13 -11.29
C PRO A 65 -3.01 14.48 -10.57
N PHE A 66 -3.92 14.74 -9.63
CA PHE A 66 -3.96 15.97 -8.83
C PHE A 66 -3.13 15.92 -7.53
N ARG A 67 -2.23 14.93 -7.37
CA ARG A 67 -1.40 14.78 -6.15
C ARG A 67 -0.65 16.05 -5.72
N GLU A 68 -0.35 16.98 -6.62
CA GLU A 68 0.30 18.25 -6.27
C GLU A 68 -0.56 19.12 -5.34
N THR A 69 -1.89 18.97 -5.37
CA THR A 69 -2.79 19.65 -4.42
C THR A 69 -2.67 19.12 -2.99
N LEU A 70 -2.08 17.93 -2.81
CA LEU A 70 -1.79 17.37 -1.50
C LEU A 70 -0.66 18.13 -0.79
N ARG A 71 0.18 18.92 -1.50
CA ARG A 71 1.26 19.68 -0.87
C ARG A 71 0.75 20.63 0.21
N ASP A 72 -0.36 21.30 -0.04
CA ASP A 72 -0.95 22.23 0.93
C ASP A 72 -1.55 21.47 2.12
N PHE A 73 -2.25 20.35 1.87
CA PHE A 73 -2.71 19.44 2.92
C PHE A 73 -1.56 18.93 3.80
N TYR A 74 -0.42 18.55 3.21
CA TYR A 74 0.77 18.09 3.94
C TYR A 74 1.35 19.20 4.84
N LYS A 75 1.36 20.44 4.37
CA LYS A 75 1.78 21.62 5.16
C LYS A 75 0.83 21.88 6.30
N GLU A 76 -0.47 21.93 6.04
CA GLU A 76 -1.52 22.17 7.04
C GLU A 76 -1.48 21.15 8.17
N ARG A 77 -1.22 19.88 7.85
CA ARG A 77 -1.07 18.79 8.83
C ARG A 77 0.29 18.73 9.51
N GLY A 78 1.24 19.59 9.11
CA GLY A 78 2.58 19.64 9.70
C GLY A 78 3.46 18.43 9.37
N TYR A 79 3.11 17.65 8.33
CA TYR A 79 3.85 16.44 7.95
C TYR A 79 5.27 16.71 7.47
N GLN A 80 5.59 17.96 7.13
CA GLN A 80 6.94 18.41 6.85
C GLN A 80 7.90 18.25 8.05
N ARG A 81 7.37 18.14 9.27
CA ARG A 81 8.16 17.99 10.51
C ARG A 81 8.41 16.53 10.87
N ILE A 82 7.79 15.59 10.17
CA ILE A 82 8.01 14.16 10.38
C ILE A 82 9.33 13.78 9.69
N TYR A 83 10.02 12.80 10.26
CA TYR A 83 11.22 12.23 9.67
C TYR A 83 11.00 11.88 8.19
N GLN A 84 11.80 12.48 7.32
CA GLN A 84 11.85 12.16 5.91
C GLN A 84 12.89 11.05 5.70
N PRO A 85 12.57 9.98 4.93
CA PRO A 85 13.54 8.94 4.63
C PRO A 85 14.75 9.51 3.90
N SER A 86 15.97 9.14 4.31
CA SER A 86 17.21 9.57 3.66
C SER A 86 17.51 8.86 2.33
N SER A 87 16.70 7.86 1.96
CA SER A 87 16.93 7.08 0.75
C SER A 87 16.65 7.93 -0.49
N PRO A 88 17.58 8.00 -1.47
CA PRO A 88 17.44 8.79 -2.69
C PRO A 88 16.14 8.52 -3.46
N PHE A 89 15.64 7.27 -3.40
CA PHE A 89 14.37 6.89 -4.04
C PHE A 89 13.18 7.79 -3.63
N TRP A 90 13.13 8.24 -2.37
CA TRP A 90 12.03 9.05 -1.84
C TRP A 90 12.26 10.56 -1.98
N LEU A 91 13.43 10.99 -2.46
CA LEU A 91 13.77 12.41 -2.63
C LEU A 91 13.39 12.95 -4.02
N GLU A 92 12.99 12.08 -4.94
CA GLU A 92 12.68 12.42 -6.34
C GLU A 92 11.20 12.81 -6.57
N ASP A 93 10.40 13.01 -5.52
CA ASP A 93 8.99 13.43 -5.60
C ASP A 93 8.79 14.92 -5.23
#